data_AF-A0A7V1PTG1-F1
#
_entry.id   AF-A0A7V1PTG1-F1
#
_cell.length_a   1.000
_cell.length_b   1.000
_cell.length_c   1.000
_cell.angle_alpha   90.00
_cell.angle_beta   90.00
_cell.angle_gamma   90.00
#
_symmetry.space_group_name_H-M   'P 1'
#
loop_
_entity.id
_entity.type
_entity.pdbx_description
1 polymer ?
#
loop_
_entity_poly.entity_id
_entity_poly.type
_entity_poly.pdbx_seq_one_letter_code
_entity_poly.pdbx_strand_id
1 'polypeptide(L)'
;RAGCAIREIFDKEGESGFREMERRVIAETAAGETPLVIAAGGGALVDEGSLALARQRGVVVFIRSAPQAIVERVKKNDKRPLLHLPAGQDYEKRLLSHITQMLEQRMPLYLRSHFLIDRDGLEAEDVAGLIVAYLEKMS
;
A
#
# COMPACT_ATOMS: atom_id res chain seq x y z
N ARG A 1 0.41 -0.09 18.26
CA ARG A 1 0.09 1.30 17.79
C ARG A 1 1.14 2.26 18.37
N ALA A 2 1.65 3.23 17.59
CA ALA A 2 2.77 4.10 18.00
C ALA A 2 2.35 5.38 18.77
N GLY A 3 1.09 5.81 18.66
CA GLY A 3 0.58 6.99 19.40
C GLY A 3 1.08 8.35 18.88
N CYS A 4 1.81 8.38 17.76
CA CYS A 4 2.37 9.58 17.13
C CYS A 4 2.16 9.57 15.61
N ALA A 5 2.45 10.69 14.94
CA ALA A 5 2.33 10.80 13.48
C ALA A 5 3.43 9.99 12.76
N ILE A 6 3.13 9.45 11.57
CA ILE A 6 4.09 8.69 10.76
C ILE A 6 5.39 9.47 10.55
N ARG A 7 5.30 10.79 10.33
CA ARG A 7 6.48 11.65 10.17
C ARG A 7 7.40 11.61 11.40
N GLU A 8 6.83 11.68 12.60
CA GLU A 8 7.61 11.63 13.84
C GLU A 8 8.30 10.28 14.04
N ILE A 9 7.68 9.19 13.56
CA ILE A 9 8.31 7.87 13.55
C ILE A 9 9.51 7.86 12.60
N PHE A 10 9.35 8.36 11.37
CA PHE A 10 10.44 8.45 10.41
C PHE A 10 11.58 9.34 10.91
N ASP A 11 11.26 10.47 11.57
CA ASP A 11 12.26 11.40 12.10
C ASP A 11 13.05 10.78 13.28
N LYS A 12 12.43 9.93 14.10
CA LYS A 12 13.05 9.32 15.30
C LYS A 12 13.74 7.99 15.02
N GLU A 13 13.10 7.12 14.25
CA GLU A 13 13.49 5.71 14.08
C GLU A 13 13.85 5.36 12.63
N GLY A 14 13.72 6.32 11.71
CA GLY A 14 13.94 6.09 10.29
C GLY A 14 12.88 5.18 9.65
N GLU A 15 13.08 4.89 8.37
CA GLU A 15 12.22 3.95 7.66
C GLU A 15 12.32 2.53 8.23
N SER A 16 13.50 2.09 8.68
CA SER A 16 13.68 0.75 9.25
C SER A 16 12.83 0.50 10.49
N GLY A 17 12.77 1.46 11.42
CA GLY A 17 11.91 1.35 12.60
C GLY A 17 10.42 1.37 12.24
N PHE A 18 10.02 2.25 11.30
CA PHE A 18 8.66 2.25 10.77
C PHE A 18 8.27 0.89 10.16
N ARG A 19 9.15 0.29 9.35
CA ARG A 19 8.93 -1.02 8.72
C ARG A 19 8.83 -2.13 9.76
N GLU A 20 9.65 -2.10 10.80
CA GLU A 20 9.56 -3.10 11.87
C GLU A 20 8.22 -3.01 12.61
N MET A 21 7.75 -1.80 12.93
CA MET A 21 6.42 -1.61 13.50
C MET A 21 5.31 -2.08 12.56
N GLU A 22 5.41 -1.79 11.26
CA GLU A 22 4.45 -2.22 10.25
C GLU A 22 4.35 -3.75 10.20
N ARG A 23 5.49 -4.46 10.21
CA ARG A 23 5.54 -5.93 10.28
C ARG A 23 4.84 -6.49 11.52
N ARG A 24 5.11 -5.91 12.69
CA ARG A 24 4.48 -6.35 13.96
C ARG A 24 2.96 -6.18 13.91
N VAL A 25 2.47 -5.05 13.42
CA VAL A 25 1.03 -4.78 13.30
C VAL A 25 0.36 -5.75 12.31
N ILE A 26 1.00 -6.06 11.18
CA ILE A 26 0.49 -7.06 10.23
C ILE A 26 0.39 -8.43 10.92
N ALA A 27 1.43 -8.84 11.65
CA ALA A 27 1.45 -10.13 12.32
C ALA A 27 0.37 -10.24 13.41
N GLU A 28 0.22 -9.21 14.25
CA GLU A 28 -0.84 -9.12 15.25
C GLU A 28 -2.22 -9.20 14.62
N THR A 29 -2.44 -8.47 13.52
CA THR A 29 -3.74 -8.45 12.85
C THR A 29 -4.05 -9.79 12.17
N ALA A 30 -3.06 -10.42 11.55
CA ALA A 30 -3.18 -11.73 10.90
C ALA A 30 -3.39 -12.90 11.90
N ALA A 31 -3.06 -12.69 13.18
CA ALA A 31 -3.30 -13.65 14.25
C ALA A 31 -4.73 -13.58 14.82
N GLY A 32 -5.47 -12.50 14.56
CA GLY A 32 -6.85 -12.35 15.02
C GLY A 32 -7.81 -13.31 14.31
N GLU A 33 -8.86 -13.72 15.01
CA GLU A 33 -9.89 -14.64 14.48
C GLU A 33 -11.13 -13.89 13.93
N THR A 34 -11.21 -12.59 14.19
CA THR A 34 -12.32 -11.75 13.72
C THR A 34 -12.15 -11.39 12.25
N PRO A 35 -13.18 -11.55 11.39
CA PRO A 35 -13.14 -11.07 10.01
C PRO A 35 -12.88 -9.55 9.94
N LEU A 36 -11.96 -9.16 9.06
CA LEU A 36 -11.51 -7.77 8.94
C LEU A 36 -11.03 -7.45 7.52
N VAL A 37 -11.14 -6.18 7.13
CA VAL A 37 -10.59 -5.64 5.89
C VAL A 37 -9.49 -4.65 6.24
N ILE A 38 -8.28 -4.86 5.72
CA ILE A 38 -7.11 -4.02 5.99
C ILE A 38 -6.74 -3.25 4.73
N ALA A 39 -6.79 -1.92 4.81
CA ALA A 39 -6.10 -1.07 3.84
C ALA A 39 -4.60 -1.02 4.20
N ALA A 40 -3.80 -1.87 3.57
CA ALA A 40 -2.36 -1.93 3.81
C ALA A 40 -1.64 -0.70 3.25
N GLY A 41 -0.63 -0.20 3.98
CA GLY A 41 0.26 0.84 3.48
C GLY A 41 1.01 0.38 2.22
N GLY A 42 1.39 1.32 1.34
CA GLY A 42 2.05 0.97 0.08
C GLY A 42 3.39 0.23 0.23
N GLY A 43 4.03 0.27 1.41
CA GLY A 43 5.22 -0.53 1.69
C GLY A 43 4.98 -1.75 2.59
N ALA A 44 3.75 -1.94 3.07
CA ALA A 44 3.42 -2.89 4.13
C ALA A 44 3.67 -4.36 3.75
N LEU A 45 3.38 -4.70 2.49
CA LEU A 45 3.61 -6.05 1.94
C LEU A 45 4.83 -6.09 1.00
N VAL A 46 5.71 -5.10 1.08
CA VAL A 46 6.99 -5.08 0.34
C VAL A 46 8.08 -5.74 1.21
N ASP A 47 7.73 -6.88 1.79
CA ASP A 47 8.53 -7.70 2.67
C ASP A 47 8.03 -9.15 2.52
N GLU A 48 8.95 -10.07 2.25
CA GLU A 48 8.62 -11.48 1.96
C GLU A 48 7.83 -12.13 3.10
N GLY A 49 8.25 -11.90 4.35
CA GLY A 49 7.61 -12.47 5.52
C GLY A 49 6.19 -11.96 5.72
N SER A 50 6.01 -10.65 5.61
CA SER A 50 4.70 -10.00 5.77
C SER A 50 3.72 -10.42 4.68
N LEU A 51 4.19 -10.49 3.42
CA LEU A 51 3.36 -10.95 2.31
C LEU A 51 2.99 -12.43 2.47
N ALA A 52 3.94 -13.30 2.84
CA ALA A 52 3.67 -14.71 3.05
C ALA A 52 2.63 -14.92 4.16
N LEU A 53 2.77 -14.21 5.28
CA LEU A 53 1.81 -14.28 6.39
C LEU A 53 0.42 -13.78 5.97
N ALA A 54 0.34 -12.63 5.29
CA ALA A 54 -0.92 -12.08 4.80
C ALA A 54 -1.62 -13.05 3.84
N ARG A 55 -0.86 -13.69 2.94
CA ARG A 55 -1.40 -14.69 2.01
C ARG A 55 -1.86 -15.97 2.71
N GLN A 56 -1.16 -16.41 3.75
CA GLN A 56 -1.53 -17.60 4.50
C GLN A 56 -2.82 -17.41 5.31
N ARG A 57 -3.06 -16.18 5.79
CA ARG A 57 -4.15 -15.87 6.73
C ARG A 57 -5.36 -15.20 6.08
N GLY A 58 -5.28 -14.83 4.80
CA GLY A 58 -6.40 -14.19 4.12
C GLY A 58 -6.19 -13.95 2.64
N VAL A 59 -7.09 -13.16 2.06
CA VAL A 59 -7.03 -12.77 0.65
C VAL A 59 -6.29 -11.45 0.51
N VAL A 60 -5.30 -11.40 -0.40
CA VAL A 60 -4.49 -10.22 -0.65
C VAL A 60 -4.93 -9.67 -1.99
N VAL A 61 -5.46 -8.45 -1.99
CA VAL A 61 -5.92 -7.77 -3.20
C VAL A 61 -4.96 -6.65 -3.55
N PHE A 62 -4.44 -6.66 -4.76
CA PHE A 62 -3.69 -5.54 -5.32
C PHE A 62 -4.59 -4.67 -6.19
N ILE A 63 -4.85 -3.45 -5.70
CA ILE A 63 -5.59 -2.43 -6.45
C ILE A 63 -4.58 -1.55 -7.20
N ARG A 64 -4.37 -1.85 -8.48
CA ARG A 64 -3.43 -1.17 -9.37
C ARG A 64 -4.02 0.14 -9.89
N SER A 65 -3.14 1.13 -10.08
CA SER A 65 -3.44 2.39 -10.75
C SER A 65 -2.25 2.82 -11.60
N ALA A 66 -2.52 3.51 -12.70
CA ALA A 66 -1.48 4.16 -13.47
C ALA A 66 -0.66 5.13 -12.59
N PRO A 67 0.67 5.23 -12.81
CA PRO A 67 1.53 6.17 -12.08
C PRO A 67 0.98 7.61 -12.07
N GLN A 68 0.45 8.07 -13.20
CA GLN A 68 -0.17 9.39 -13.35
C GLN A 68 -1.38 9.56 -12.43
N ALA A 69 -2.26 8.55 -12.34
CA ALA A 69 -3.41 8.58 -11.44
C ALA A 69 -2.99 8.60 -9.97
N ILE A 70 -1.85 7.99 -9.63
CA ILE A 70 -1.28 8.05 -8.28
C ILE A 70 -0.75 9.46 -7.98
N VAL A 71 -0.01 10.08 -8.92
CA VAL A 71 0.50 11.46 -8.81
C VAL A 71 -0.64 12.42 -8.49
N GLU A 72 -1.73 12.37 -9.26
CA GLU A 72 -2.88 13.26 -9.07
C GLU A 72 -3.49 13.16 -7.66
N ARG A 73 -3.51 11.96 -7.07
CA ARG A 73 -4.06 11.72 -5.73
C ARG A 73 -3.13 12.16 -4.61
N VAL A 74 -1.82 12.17 -4.84
CA VAL A 74 -0.82 12.39 -3.77
C VAL A 74 -0.12 13.73 -3.84
N LYS A 75 -0.16 14.45 -4.97
CA LYS A 75 0.55 15.72 -5.18
C LYS A 75 0.18 16.86 -4.21
N LYS A 76 -0.92 16.73 -3.47
CA LYS A 76 -1.36 17.68 -2.43
C LYS A 76 -1.32 17.10 -1.00
N ASN A 77 -0.64 15.97 -0.78
CA ASN A 77 -0.73 15.22 0.47
C ASN A 77 0.59 15.20 1.26
N ASP A 78 0.66 16.04 2.29
CA ASP A 78 1.83 16.19 3.17
C ASP A 78 1.95 15.10 4.27
N LYS A 79 1.14 14.05 4.20
CA LYS A 79 1.17 12.93 5.17
C LYS A 79 1.94 11.72 4.65
N ARG A 80 2.67 11.86 3.53
CA ARG A 80 3.35 10.74 2.85
C ARG A 80 4.85 11.00 2.78
N PRO A 81 5.62 10.66 3.84
CA PRO A 81 7.05 10.99 3.94
C PRO A 81 7.88 10.57 2.72
N LEU A 82 7.61 9.37 2.17
CA LEU A 82 8.31 8.85 1.00
C LEU A 82 7.97 9.55 -0.33
N LEU A 83 6.94 10.40 -0.35
CA LEU A 83 6.53 11.17 -1.54
C LEU A 83 6.81 12.67 -1.37
N HIS A 84 7.44 13.08 -0.27
CA HIS A 84 7.84 14.45 -0.05
C HIS A 84 9.11 14.75 -0.86
N LEU A 85 8.93 15.31 -2.04
CA LEU A 85 10.00 15.88 -2.84
C LEU A 85 10.03 17.41 -2.65
N PRO A 86 11.22 18.05 -2.68
CA PRO A 86 11.32 19.50 -2.67
C PRO A 86 10.47 20.13 -3.78
N ALA A 87 9.58 21.05 -3.41
CA ALA A 87 8.79 21.83 -4.36
C ALA A 87 9.71 22.65 -5.30
N GLY A 88 9.25 22.90 -6.52
CA GLY A 88 10.01 23.65 -7.51
C GLY A 88 9.61 23.30 -8.94
N GLN A 89 10.44 23.73 -9.89
CA GLN A 89 10.24 23.42 -11.30
C GLN A 89 10.17 21.89 -11.50
N ASP A 90 9.30 21.46 -12.42
CA ASP A 90 9.08 20.06 -12.76
C ASP A 90 8.69 19.14 -11.59
N TYR A 91 8.08 19.68 -10.53
CA TYR A 91 7.66 18.90 -9.35
C TYR A 91 6.83 17.65 -9.73
N GLU A 92 5.78 17.81 -10.56
CA GLU A 92 4.94 16.69 -10.96
C GLU A 92 5.71 15.63 -11.77
N LYS A 93 6.62 16.05 -12.65
CA LYS A 93 7.47 15.15 -13.44
C LYS A 93 8.44 14.37 -12.55
N ARG A 94 9.04 15.03 -11.56
CA ARG A 94 9.93 14.40 -10.56
C ARG A 94 9.14 13.43 -9.68
N LEU A 95 7.94 13.81 -9.25
CA LEU A 95 7.04 12.96 -8.47
C LEU A 95 6.60 11.73 -9.26
N LEU A 96 6.25 11.90 -10.54
CA LEU A 96 5.93 10.81 -11.45
C LEU A 96 7.11 9.83 -11.58
N SER A 97 8.31 10.34 -11.87
CA SER A 97 9.52 9.50 -11.98
C SER A 97 9.77 8.70 -10.70
N HIS A 98 9.63 9.35 -9.53
CA HIS A 98 9.83 8.71 -8.23
C HIS A 98 8.79 7.61 -7.97
N ILE A 99 7.51 7.88 -8.22
CA ILE A 99 6.42 6.90 -8.08
C ILE A 99 6.63 5.72 -9.03
N THR A 100 7.01 5.96 -10.28
CA THR A 100 7.29 4.89 -11.25
C THR A 100 8.40 3.98 -10.75
N GLN A 101 9.52 4.54 -10.28
CA GLN A 101 10.63 3.75 -9.73
C GLN A 101 10.20 2.93 -8.51
N MET A 102 9.42 3.53 -7.60
CA MET A 102 8.89 2.80 -6.44
C MET A 102 7.96 1.66 -6.86
N LEU A 103 7.13 1.84 -7.89
CA LEU A 103 6.25 0.79 -8.40
C LEU A 103 7.05 -0.34 -9.03
N GLU A 104 8.06 -0.03 -9.85
CA GLU A 104 8.94 -1.03 -10.46
C GLU A 104 9.60 -1.93 -9.41
N GLN A 105 10.14 -1.33 -8.35
CA GLN A 105 10.75 -2.07 -7.24
C GLN A 105 9.76 -2.96 -6.48
N ARG A 106 8.50 -2.52 -6.36
CA ARG A 106 7.46 -3.21 -5.57
C ARG A 106 6.67 -4.23 -6.38
N MET A 107 6.66 -4.11 -7.71
CA MET A 107 5.86 -4.92 -8.61
C MET A 107 6.06 -6.43 -8.42
N PRO A 108 7.29 -6.96 -8.23
CA PRO A 108 7.49 -8.39 -8.01
C PRO A 108 6.69 -8.95 -6.82
N LEU A 109 6.49 -8.16 -5.77
CA LEU A 109 5.72 -8.54 -4.59
C LEU A 109 4.22 -8.25 -4.76
N TYR A 110 3.84 -7.13 -5.38
CA TYR A 110 2.43 -6.82 -5.65
C TYR A 110 1.75 -7.83 -6.58
N LEU A 111 2.48 -8.36 -7.57
CA LEU A 111 1.96 -9.37 -8.51
C LEU A 111 1.75 -10.74 -7.85
N ARG A 112 2.26 -10.95 -6.64
CA ARG A 112 1.97 -12.14 -5.82
C ARG A 112 0.71 -11.95 -4.97
N SER A 113 -0.17 -11.02 -5.30
CA SER A 113 -1.51 -10.93 -4.70
C SER A 113 -2.39 -12.12 -5.16
N HIS A 114 -3.48 -12.38 -4.44
CA HIS A 114 -4.49 -13.36 -4.86
C HIS A 114 -5.37 -12.81 -5.98
N PHE A 115 -5.63 -11.49 -5.95
CA PHE A 115 -6.46 -10.82 -6.92
C PHE A 115 -5.87 -9.45 -7.29
N LEU A 116 -5.80 -9.15 -8.58
CA LEU A 116 -5.36 -7.88 -9.12
C LEU A 116 -6.54 -7.16 -9.77
N ILE A 117 -6.72 -5.89 -9.43
CA ILE A 117 -7.75 -5.02 -10.01
C ILE A 117 -7.09 -3.79 -10.58
N ASP A 118 -7.32 -3.52 -11.86
CA ASP A 118 -7.06 -2.21 -12.45
C ASP A 118 -8.20 -1.26 -12.11
N ARG A 119 -7.93 -0.24 -11.30
CA ARG A 119 -8.97 0.70 -10.85
C ARG A 119 -9.12 1.94 -11.74
N ASP A 120 -8.32 2.07 -12.78
CA ASP A 120 -8.34 3.29 -13.59
C ASP A 120 -9.68 3.37 -14.34
N GLY A 121 -10.43 4.46 -14.10
CA GLY A 121 -11.79 4.63 -14.61
C GLY A 121 -12.89 3.96 -13.78
N LEU A 122 -12.56 3.39 -12.62
CA LEU A 122 -13.52 2.79 -11.68
C LEU A 122 -13.70 3.67 -10.44
N GLU A 123 -14.93 3.74 -9.95
CA GLU A 123 -15.23 4.32 -8.65
C GLU A 123 -14.94 3.31 -7.52
N ALA A 124 -14.93 3.78 -6.28
CA ALA A 124 -14.61 2.93 -5.13
C ALA A 124 -15.61 1.77 -4.97
N GLU A 125 -16.89 2.04 -5.25
CA GLU A 125 -17.98 1.08 -5.21
C GLU A 125 -17.80 -0.03 -6.24
N ASP A 126 -17.34 0.30 -7.46
CA ASP A 126 -17.07 -0.70 -8.51
C ASP A 126 -15.95 -1.65 -8.08
N VAL A 127 -14.86 -1.09 -7.55
CA VAL A 127 -13.72 -1.87 -7.05
C VAL A 127 -14.16 -2.77 -5.90
N ALA A 128 -14.97 -2.27 -4.96
CA ALA A 128 -15.50 -3.07 -3.87
C ALA A 128 -16.38 -4.21 -4.38
N GLY A 129 -17.26 -3.94 -5.36
CA GLY A 129 -18.09 -4.96 -6.01
C GLY A 129 -17.27 -6.07 -6.68
N LEU A 130 -16.19 -5.72 -7.36
CA LEU A 130 -15.27 -6.69 -7.96
C LEU A 130 -14.59 -7.57 -6.90
N ILE A 131 -14.20 -7.00 -5.76
CA ILE A 131 -13.61 -7.74 -4.64
C ILE A 131 -14.63 -8.73 -4.06
N VAL A 132 -15.87 -8.28 -3.81
CA VAL A 132 -16.93 -9.16 -3.28
C VAL A 132 -17.20 -10.31 -4.25
N ALA A 133 -17.38 -10.02 -5.54
CA ALA A 133 -17.62 -11.04 -6.56
C ALA A 133 -16.45 -12.05 -6.70
N TYR A 134 -15.22 -11.61 -6.44
CA TYR A 134 -14.06 -12.51 -6.39
C TYR A 134 -14.12 -13.42 -5.15
N LEU A 135 -14.42 -12.87 -3.98
CA LEU A 135 -14.50 -13.62 -2.73
C LEU A 135 -15.63 -14.66 -2.74
N GLU A 136 -16.78 -14.34 -3.34
CA GLU A 136 -17.91 -15.27 -3.50
C GLU A 136 -17.55 -16.49 -4.34
N LYS A 137 -16.68 -16.33 -5.37
CA LYS A 137 -16.23 -17.44 -6.23
C LYS A 137 -15.22 -18.37 -5.54
N MET A 138 -14.64 -17.95 -4.43
CA MET A 138 -13.70 -18.76 -3.64
C MET A 138 -14.40 -19.63 -2.59
N SER A 139 -15.70 -19.39 -2.35
CA SER A 139 -16.55 -20.13 -1.41
C SER A 139 -17.20 -21.33 -2.09
#